data_AF-A0A3R6YB71-F1
#
_entry.id   AF-A0A3R6YB71-F1
#
_cell.length_a   1.000
_cell.length_b   1.000
_cell.length_c   1.000
_cell.angle_alpha   90.00
_cell.angle_beta   90.00
_cell.angle_gamma   90.00
#
_symmetry.space_group_name_H-M   'P 1'
#
loop_
_entity.id
_entity.type
_entity.pdbx_description
1 polymer ?
#
loop_
_entity_poly.entity_id
_entity_poly.type
_entity_poly.pdbx_seq_one_letter_code
_entity_poly.pdbx_strand_id
1 'polypeptide(L)'
;MKMVSSGNLIVWDTTSGSIIARFSQKTYSREVQVFNGRAIGAGSIGNIALENAASFSVAPGGLPYKIAVFVPEKKGKPASVRIFPFPPNAAQSH
;
A
#
# COMPACT_ATOMS: atom_id res chain seq x y z
N MET A 1 -2.08 -18.98 -21.98
CA MET A 1 -1.28 -17.76 -22.22
C MET A 1 -1.43 -16.83 -21.01
N LYS A 2 -0.41 -16.74 -20.14
CA LYS A 2 -0.47 -15.87 -18.95
C LYS A 2 -0.17 -14.45 -19.42
N MET A 3 -1.17 -13.57 -19.41
CA MET A 3 -0.96 -12.16 -19.75
C MET A 3 0.07 -11.58 -18.80
N VAL A 4 1.22 -11.19 -19.34
CA VAL A 4 2.22 -10.45 -18.57
C VAL A 4 1.68 -9.03 -18.44
N SER A 5 1.34 -8.63 -17.21
CA SER A 5 0.93 -7.26 -16.88
C SER A 5 1.93 -6.25 -17.48
N SER A 6 1.44 -5.31 -18.30
CA SER A 6 2.24 -4.25 -18.93
C SER A 6 2.64 -3.11 -17.96
N GLY A 7 2.66 -3.38 -16.66
CA GLY A 7 2.95 -2.37 -15.63
C GLY A 7 4.33 -1.73 -15.77
N ASN A 8 4.39 -0.41 -15.52
CA ASN A 8 5.62 0.41 -15.56
C ASN A 8 6.43 0.34 -14.25
N LEU A 9 5.83 -0.08 -13.14
CA LEU A 9 6.54 -0.35 -11.89
C LEU A 9 6.85 -1.84 -11.79
N ILE A 10 8.13 -2.18 -11.64
CA ILE A 10 8.61 -3.56 -11.57
C ILE A 10 9.15 -3.83 -10.17
N VAL A 11 8.77 -4.97 -9.60
CA VAL A 11 9.38 -5.51 -8.39
C VAL A 11 10.22 -6.71 -8.79
N TRP A 12 11.51 -6.66 -8.46
CA TRP A 12 12.46 -7.76 -8.67
C TRP A 12 12.82 -8.44 -7.34
N ASP A 13 13.23 -9.70 -7.43
CA ASP A 13 13.97 -10.37 -6.38
C ASP A 13 15.44 -9.96 -6.46
N THR A 14 16.01 -9.43 -5.38
CA THR A 14 17.39 -8.91 -5.38
C THR A 14 18.44 -10.00 -5.41
N THR A 15 18.10 -11.23 -5.02
CA THR A 15 19.05 -12.34 -4.97
C THR A 15 19.21 -13.00 -6.34
N SER A 16 18.12 -13.24 -7.04
CA SER A 16 18.07 -13.93 -8.33
C SER A 16 17.98 -12.98 -9.53
N GLY A 17 17.63 -11.71 -9.32
CA GLY A 17 17.34 -10.75 -10.39
C GLY A 17 16.02 -11.00 -11.13
N SER A 18 15.22 -11.97 -10.69
CA SER A 18 13.96 -12.32 -11.35
C SER A 18 12.86 -11.28 -11.11
N ILE A 19 11.97 -11.08 -12.10
CA ILE A 19 10.78 -10.23 -11.92
C ILE A 19 9.74 -10.97 -11.08
N ILE A 20 9.35 -10.39 -9.95
CA ILE A 20 8.29 -10.90 -9.06
C ILE A 20 6.92 -10.39 -9.54
N ALA A 21 6.80 -9.09 -9.81
CA ALA A 21 5.52 -8.47 -10.15
C ALA A 21 5.69 -7.20 -11.00
N ARG A 22 4.62 -6.85 -11.74
CA ARG A 22 4.50 -5.62 -12.51
C ARG A 22 3.19 -4.91 -12.18
N PHE A 23 3.28 -3.63 -11.85
CA PHE A 23 2.16 -2.77 -11.49
C PHE A 23 2.04 -1.59 -12.44
N SER A 24 0.81 -1.24 -12.79
CA SER A 24 0.53 0.02 -13.47
C SER A 24 0.49 1.15 -12.44
N GLN A 25 1.62 1.81 -12.25
CA GLN A 25 1.75 2.93 -11.33
C GLN A 25 1.11 4.17 -11.95
N LYS A 26 0.14 4.74 -11.25
CA LYS A 26 -0.58 5.97 -11.62
C LYS A 26 -0.12 7.11 -10.73
N THR A 27 -0.09 8.33 -11.26
CA THR A 27 0.22 9.56 -10.50
C THR A 27 -0.82 9.86 -9.42
N TYR A 28 -2.05 9.38 -9.59
CA TYR A 28 -3.13 9.55 -8.62
C TYR A 28 -3.91 8.24 -8.42
N SER A 29 -4.08 7.86 -7.16
CA SER A 29 -4.93 6.75 -6.72
C SER A 29 -5.86 7.26 -5.61
N ARG A 30 -7.05 6.67 -5.51
CA ARG A 30 -8.01 6.95 -4.42
C ARG A 30 -7.77 6.07 -3.19
N GLU A 31 -6.78 5.19 -3.25
CA GLU A 31 -6.49 4.21 -2.21
C GLU A 31 -5.00 3.91 -2.09
N VAL A 32 -4.60 3.46 -0.90
CA VAL A 32 -3.32 2.81 -0.64
C VAL A 32 -3.57 1.31 -0.58
N GLN A 33 -2.98 0.56 -1.50
CA GLN A 33 -3.05 -0.90 -1.53
C GLN A 33 -1.89 -1.50 -0.73
N VAL A 34 -2.18 -2.50 0.10
CA VAL A 34 -1.21 -3.20 0.94
C VAL A 34 -0.94 -4.57 0.34
N PHE A 35 0.33 -4.92 0.17
CA PHE A 35 0.75 -6.22 -0.38
C PHE A 35 1.59 -6.98 0.64
N ASN A 36 1.53 -8.32 0.59
CA ASN A 36 2.45 -9.15 1.35
C ASN A 36 3.82 -9.16 0.66
N GLY A 37 4.85 -8.58 1.29
CA GLY A 37 6.20 -8.52 0.73
C GLY A 37 6.82 -9.88 0.37
N ARG A 38 6.42 -10.97 1.05
CA ARG A 38 6.89 -12.34 0.75
C ARG A 38 6.11 -13.02 -0.38
N ALA A 39 4.96 -12.48 -0.75
CA ALA A 39 4.04 -13.08 -1.72
C ALA A 39 3.34 -12.00 -2.57
N ILE A 40 4.11 -11.03 -3.08
CA ILE A 40 3.55 -9.86 -3.80
C ILE A 40 2.69 -10.28 -5.01
N GLY A 41 3.07 -11.35 -5.70
CA GLY A 41 2.31 -11.91 -6.83
C GLY A 41 0.95 -12.51 -6.47
N ALA A 42 0.65 -12.71 -5.18
CA ALA A 42 -0.66 -13.17 -4.72
C ALA A 42 -1.74 -12.06 -4.73
N GLY A 43 -1.33 -10.81 -4.98
CA GLY A 43 -2.23 -9.66 -5.02
C GLY A 43 -2.29 -8.87 -3.71
N SER A 44 -3.17 -7.87 -3.68
CA SER A 44 -3.37 -7.00 -2.52
C SER A 44 -4.00 -7.78 -1.36
N ILE A 45 -3.49 -7.57 -0.15
CA ILE A 45 -3.99 -8.15 1.09
C ILE A 45 -4.89 -7.18 1.87
N GLY A 46 -5.07 -5.97 1.37
CA GLY A 46 -5.96 -4.97 1.95
C GLY A 46 -5.81 -3.61 1.31
N ASN A 47 -6.79 -2.74 1.54
CA ASN A 47 -6.76 -1.38 1.02
C ASN A 47 -7.19 -0.37 2.08
N ILE A 48 -6.52 0.78 2.07
CA ILE A 48 -6.92 1.96 2.83
C ILE A 48 -7.55 2.91 1.82
N ALA A 49 -8.88 2.94 1.80
CA ALA A 49 -9.64 3.87 0.98
C ALA A 49 -9.61 5.26 1.62
N LEU A 50 -8.86 6.18 1.02
CA LEU A 50 -8.77 7.56 1.47
C LEU A 50 -8.62 8.48 0.26
N GLU A 51 -9.68 9.21 -0.05
CA GLU A 51 -9.65 10.16 -1.15
C GLU A 51 -8.59 11.23 -0.88
N ASN A 52 -7.88 11.65 -1.93
CA ASN A 52 -6.90 12.72 -1.87
C ASN A 52 -5.69 12.39 -0.97
N ALA A 53 -5.38 11.12 -0.73
CA ALA A 53 -4.12 10.73 -0.09
C ALA A 53 -2.94 11.22 -0.96
N ALA A 54 -2.07 12.04 -0.38
CA ALA A 54 -0.90 12.60 -1.09
C ALA A 54 0.38 11.83 -0.77
N SER A 55 0.51 11.31 0.45
CA SER A 55 1.65 10.50 0.85
C SER A 55 1.27 9.53 1.97
N PHE A 56 2.08 8.49 2.13
CA PHE A 56 1.95 7.51 3.20
C PHE A 56 3.33 7.10 3.72
N SER A 57 3.36 6.60 4.95
CA SER A 57 4.55 6.02 5.56
C SER A 57 4.17 4.81 6.41
N VAL A 58 5.06 3.80 6.44
CA VAL A 58 4.87 2.58 7.23
C VAL A 58 5.86 2.61 8.38
N ALA A 59 5.36 2.48 9.60
CA ALA A 59 6.22 2.41 10.79
C ALA A 59 6.98 1.07 10.82
N PRO A 60 8.26 1.07 11.26
CA PRO A 60 8.93 -0.18 11.59
C PRO A 60 8.22 -0.87 12.77
N GLY A 61 8.31 -2.19 12.83
CA GLY A 61 7.78 -2.98 13.95
C GLY A 61 7.00 -4.22 13.54
N GLY A 62 6.40 -4.87 14.53
CA GLY A 62 5.53 -6.04 14.37
C GLY A 62 4.05 -5.67 14.31
N LEU A 63 3.20 -6.70 14.40
CA LEU A 63 1.75 -6.52 14.37
C LEU A 63 1.23 -5.80 15.64
N PRO A 64 0.21 -4.93 15.50
CA PRO A 64 -0.31 -4.40 14.25
C PRO A 64 0.67 -3.40 13.60
N TYR A 65 0.93 -3.57 12.30
CA TYR A 65 1.68 -2.59 11.52
C TYR A 65 0.93 -1.26 11.52
N LYS A 66 1.64 -0.13 11.50
CA LYS A 66 1.01 1.20 11.49
C LYS A 66 1.33 1.90 10.19
N ILE A 67 0.28 2.35 9.50
CA ILE A 67 0.38 3.07 8.23
C ILE A 67 -0.16 4.48 8.46
N ALA A 68 0.71 5.48 8.38
CA ALA A 68 0.31 6.88 8.39
C ALA A 68 -0.02 7.34 6.97
N VAL A 69 -1.16 8.01 6.78
CA VAL A 69 -1.56 8.56 5.48
C VAL A 69 -1.87 10.05 5.65
N PHE A 70 -1.23 10.88 4.83
CA PHE A 70 -1.44 12.32 4.79
C PHE A 70 -2.44 12.69 3.69
N VAL A 71 -3.42 13.50 4.07
CA VAL A 71 -4.41 14.11 3.18
C VAL A 71 -4.23 15.62 3.26
N PRO A 72 -3.82 16.30 2.17
CA PRO A 72 -3.68 17.73 2.14
C PRO A 72 -5.06 18.40 2.13
N GLU A 73 -5.05 19.71 2.35
CA GLU A 73 -6.26 20.52 2.30
C GLU A 73 -6.98 20.40 0.96
N LYS A 74 -8.31 20.43 1.01
CA LYS A 74 -9.15 20.41 -0.19
C LYS A 74 -10.47 21.11 0.09
N LYS A 75 -10.78 22.14 -0.72
CA LYS A 75 -12.05 22.88 -0.64
C LYS A 75 -12.35 23.41 0.77
N GLY A 76 -11.35 24.03 1.42
CA GLY A 76 -11.48 24.59 2.77
C GLY A 76 -11.50 23.56 3.91
N LYS A 77 -11.41 22.26 3.62
CA LYS A 77 -11.18 21.24 4.66
C LYS A 77 -9.71 21.23 5.07
N PRO A 78 -9.39 21.18 6.37
CA PRO A 78 -8.02 21.18 6.85
C PRO A 78 -7.28 19.89 6.45
N ALA A 79 -5.96 19.98 6.40
CA ALA A 79 -5.12 18.80 6.21
C ALA A 79 -5.24 17.85 7.41
N SER A 80 -5.03 16.56 7.17
CA SER A 80 -5.04 15.56 8.24
C SER A 80 -4.03 14.46 8.00
N VAL A 81 -3.52 13.89 9.09
CA VAL A 81 -2.79 12.62 9.09
C VAL A 81 -3.65 11.59 9.81
N ARG A 82 -3.85 10.43 9.20
CA ARG A 82 -4.59 9.31 9.79
C ARG A 82 -3.65 8.12 9.95
N ILE A 83 -3.69 7.47 11.11
CA ILE A 83 -2.90 6.27 11.40
C ILE A 83 -3.82 5.06 11.33
N PHE A 84 -3.52 4.12 10.45
CA PHE A 84 -4.27 2.89 10.27
C PHE A 84 -3.46 1.70 10.79
N PRO A 85 -3.97 0.90 11.74
CA PRO A 85 -3.40 -0.38 12.07
C PRO A 85 -3.68 -1.39 10.96
N PHE A 86 -2.72 -2.29 10.69
CA PHE A 86 -2.88 -3.38 9.74
C PHE A 86 -2.30 -4.70 10.29
N PRO A 87 -3.03 -5.82 10.20
CA PRO A 87 -4.41 -5.91 9.77
C PRO A 87 -5.35 -5.24 10.80
N PRO A 88 -6.53 -4.75 10.38
CA PRO A 88 -7.40 -3.91 11.22
C PRO A 88 -7.81 -4.53 12.56
N ASN A 89 -7.85 -5.87 12.64
CA ASN A 89 -8.32 -6.61 13.82
C ASN A 89 -7.19 -7.22 14.66
N ALA A 90 -5.91 -6.96 14.34
CA ALA A 90 -4.79 -7.55 15.10
C ALA A 90 -4.71 -7.09 16.56
N ALA A 91 -5.34 -5.95 16.91
CA ALA A 91 -5.40 -5.45 18.28
C ALA A 91 -6.54 -6.06 19.12
N GLN A 92 -7.40 -6.91 18.55
CA GLN A 92 -8.60 -7.44 19.20
C GLN A 92 -8.44 -8.86 19.79
N SER A 93 -7.24 -9.44 19.78
CA SER A 93 -7.00 -10.71 20.48
C SER A 93 -6.68 -10.42 21.94
N HIS A 94 -7.71 -10.47 22.79
CA HIS A 94 -7.56 -10.43 24.24
C HIS A 94 -8.46 -11.48 24.89
#